data_AF-A0A355B963-F1
#
_entry.id   AF-A0A355B963-F1
#
_cell.length_a   1.000
_cell.length_b   1.000
_cell.length_c   1.000
_cell.angle_alpha   90.00
_cell.angle_beta   90.00
_cell.angle_gamma   90.00
#
_symmetry.space_group_name_H-M   'P 1'
#
loop_
_entity.id
_entity.type
_entity.pdbx_description
1 polymer ?
#
loop_
_entity_poly.entity_id
_entity_poly.type
_entity_poly.pdbx_seq_one_letter_code
_entity_poly.pdbx_strand_id
1 'polypeptide(L)'
;MDVLSGDYSKPEVVVTTSNQITITHANLNAMCLNKDLLVGVPNQVKVRVKTSLKYNALPTYSKEEILTITPFEDLVIPLPPSNELYLQGSAVPTNWGYPLPVSQKLTKDPNKAVFTITTTLTGGKELVFLSVNGFYGNPAYKALTSSQPLVGGLFTENKAPNWLGSNIIIPPATGVYKVTVNFVSGTFSIVKQ
;
A
#
# COMPACT_ATOMS: atom_id res chain seq x y z
N MET A 1 -18.60 -15.72 -5.60
CA MET A 1 -17.46 -15.95 -4.70
C MET A 1 -17.81 -15.40 -3.33
N ASP A 2 -17.40 -16.09 -2.28
CA ASP A 2 -17.51 -15.59 -0.91
C ASP A 2 -16.29 -15.99 -0.07
N VAL A 3 -16.12 -15.35 1.08
CA VAL A 3 -15.13 -15.76 2.08
C VAL A 3 -15.44 -17.19 2.57
N LEU A 4 -14.42 -17.93 3.01
CA LEU A 4 -14.59 -19.34 3.38
C LEU A 4 -15.69 -19.57 4.43
N SER A 5 -15.78 -18.68 5.43
CA SER A 5 -16.79 -18.70 6.49
C SER A 5 -18.16 -18.14 6.09
N GLY A 6 -18.28 -17.57 4.89
CA GLY A 6 -19.50 -16.93 4.41
C GLY A 6 -20.58 -17.94 3.98
N ASP A 7 -21.78 -17.46 3.74
CA ASP A 7 -22.95 -18.26 3.35
C ASP A 7 -23.53 -17.85 1.99
N TYR A 8 -22.84 -16.98 1.25
CA TYR A 8 -23.31 -16.32 0.03
C TYR A 8 -24.53 -15.40 0.25
N SER A 9 -24.72 -14.82 1.44
CA SER A 9 -25.69 -13.75 1.68
C SER A 9 -25.28 -12.42 1.02
N LYS A 10 -23.98 -12.16 0.88
CA LYS A 10 -23.42 -10.97 0.23
C LYS A 10 -22.28 -11.31 -0.75
N PRO A 11 -22.45 -12.23 -1.71
CA PRO A 11 -21.34 -12.75 -2.50
C PRO A 11 -20.90 -11.73 -3.57
N GLU A 12 -19.65 -11.87 -4.02
CA GLU A 12 -19.22 -11.26 -5.27
C GLU A 12 -19.75 -12.10 -6.45
N VAL A 13 -20.42 -11.47 -7.41
CA VAL A 13 -21.13 -12.17 -8.49
C VAL A 13 -20.67 -11.68 -9.85
N VAL A 14 -20.38 -12.63 -10.74
CA VAL A 14 -20.16 -12.38 -12.17
C VAL A 14 -21.19 -13.20 -12.94
N VAL A 15 -21.90 -12.56 -13.88
CA VAL A 15 -22.98 -13.19 -14.65
C VAL A 15 -22.53 -13.35 -16.10
N THR A 16 -22.88 -14.49 -16.71
CA THR A 16 -22.66 -14.76 -18.13
C THR A 16 -23.88 -15.48 -18.71
N THR A 17 -24.07 -15.38 -20.03
CA THR A 17 -24.98 -16.23 -20.80
C THR A 17 -24.26 -17.35 -21.54
N SER A 18 -22.93 -17.40 -21.43
CA SER A 18 -22.06 -18.43 -22.03
C SER A 18 -21.81 -19.57 -21.04
N ASN A 19 -21.29 -20.69 -21.53
CA ASN A 19 -20.84 -21.80 -20.71
C ASN A 19 -19.44 -21.56 -20.10
N GLN A 20 -18.85 -20.39 -20.35
CA GLN A 20 -17.55 -19.97 -19.84
C GLN A 20 -17.64 -18.58 -19.22
N ILE A 21 -16.88 -18.38 -18.13
CA ILE A 21 -16.59 -17.08 -17.54
C ILE A 21 -15.08 -16.92 -17.52
N THR A 22 -14.60 -15.79 -18.01
CA THR A 22 -13.20 -15.36 -17.86
C THR A 22 -13.17 -14.18 -16.90
N ILE A 23 -12.37 -14.30 -15.84
CA ILE A 23 -12.16 -13.23 -14.86
C ILE A 23 -10.70 -12.82 -14.96
N THR A 24 -10.43 -11.54 -15.19
CA THR A 24 -9.07 -11.01 -15.21
C THR A 24 -8.47 -11.01 -13.80
N HIS A 25 -7.15 -11.02 -13.69
CA HIS A 25 -6.49 -10.89 -12.38
C HIS A 25 -6.93 -9.61 -11.64
N ALA A 26 -7.11 -8.50 -12.36
CA ALA A 26 -7.60 -7.24 -11.79
C ALA A 26 -9.01 -7.36 -11.21
N ASN A 27 -9.95 -7.98 -11.95
CA ASN A 27 -11.32 -8.14 -11.46
C ASN A 27 -11.38 -9.11 -10.27
N LEU A 28 -10.61 -10.20 -10.32
CA LEU A 28 -10.53 -11.15 -9.20
C LEU A 28 -9.93 -10.48 -7.95
N ASN A 29 -8.88 -9.68 -8.13
CA ASN A 29 -8.27 -8.93 -7.05
C ASN A 29 -9.25 -7.92 -6.43
N ALA A 30 -9.98 -7.16 -7.25
CA ALA A 30 -11.00 -6.23 -6.78
C ALA A 30 -12.11 -6.93 -5.97
N MET A 31 -12.57 -8.10 -6.44
CA MET A 31 -13.54 -8.92 -5.70
C MET A 31 -12.97 -9.36 -4.33
N CYS A 32 -11.68 -9.66 -4.24
CA CYS A 32 -11.02 -10.00 -2.97
C CYS A 32 -10.93 -8.79 -2.03
N LEU A 33 -10.60 -7.61 -2.55
CA LEU A 33 -10.51 -6.38 -1.76
C LEU A 33 -11.88 -5.95 -1.22
N ASN A 34 -12.96 -6.07 -2.01
CA ASN A 34 -14.34 -5.82 -1.56
C ASN A 34 -14.79 -6.75 -0.43
N LYS A 35 -14.08 -7.87 -0.24
CA LYS A 35 -14.30 -8.86 0.81
C LYS A 35 -13.38 -8.69 2.01
N ASP A 36 -12.65 -7.58 2.07
CA ASP A 36 -11.69 -7.28 3.13
C ASP A 36 -10.67 -8.41 3.37
N LEU A 37 -10.35 -9.17 2.31
CA LEU A 37 -9.33 -10.21 2.38
C LEU A 37 -7.96 -9.57 2.59
N LEU A 38 -7.12 -10.24 3.39
CA LEU A 38 -5.80 -9.72 3.74
C LEU A 38 -4.92 -9.65 2.49
N VAL A 39 -4.43 -8.45 2.17
CA VAL A 39 -3.53 -8.23 1.04
C VAL A 39 -2.15 -8.82 1.33
N GLY A 40 -1.51 -9.38 0.30
CA GLY A 40 -0.15 -9.94 0.39
C GLY A 40 -0.05 -11.29 1.10
N VAL A 41 -1.18 -11.83 1.58
CA VAL A 41 -1.25 -13.13 2.26
C VAL A 41 -2.19 -14.08 1.49
N PRO A 42 -1.90 -15.38 1.41
CA PRO A 42 -2.84 -16.35 0.85
C PRO A 42 -4.14 -16.41 1.66
N ASN A 43 -5.27 -16.15 0.99
CA ASN A 43 -6.61 -16.28 1.55
C ASN A 43 -7.36 -17.41 0.84
N GLN A 44 -8.22 -18.12 1.58
CA GLN A 44 -9.12 -19.10 1.00
C GLN A 44 -10.50 -18.46 0.76
N VAL A 45 -11.01 -18.63 -0.45
CA VAL A 45 -12.36 -18.24 -0.84
C VAL A 45 -13.10 -19.46 -1.39
N LYS A 46 -14.42 -19.43 -1.29
CA LYS A 46 -15.26 -20.43 -1.94
C LYS A 46 -16.05 -19.86 -3.10
N VAL A 47 -16.14 -20.65 -4.16
CA VAL A 47 -16.86 -20.32 -5.38
C VAL A 47 -17.84 -21.43 -5.72
N ARG A 48 -18.97 -21.05 -6.31
CA ARG A 48 -19.95 -21.97 -6.89
C ARG A 48 -20.64 -21.29 -8.05
N VAL A 49 -21.14 -22.09 -8.99
CA VAL A 49 -21.97 -21.64 -10.11
C VAL A 49 -23.43 -21.68 -9.66
N LYS A 50 -24.18 -20.64 -10.00
CA LYS A 50 -25.63 -20.55 -9.84
C LYS A 50 -26.26 -20.46 -11.22
N THR A 51 -27.20 -21.35 -11.52
CA THR A 51 -27.99 -21.27 -12.75
C THR A 51 -29.17 -20.31 -12.57
N SER A 52 -29.51 -19.59 -13.64
CA SER A 52 -30.73 -18.81 -13.73
C SER A 52 -31.37 -19.08 -15.08
N LEU A 53 -32.50 -19.77 -15.07
CA LEU A 53 -33.26 -20.12 -16.27
C LEU A 53 -34.51 -19.24 -16.35
N LYS A 54 -35.07 -19.10 -17.56
CA LYS A 54 -36.35 -18.40 -17.77
C LYS A 54 -37.50 -19.11 -17.05
N TYR A 55 -38.62 -18.41 -16.92
CA TYR A 55 -39.89 -18.93 -16.39
C TYR A 55 -39.88 -19.33 -14.90
N ASN A 56 -39.16 -18.57 -14.06
CA ASN A 56 -39.13 -18.76 -12.60
C ASN A 56 -38.69 -20.17 -12.15
N ALA A 57 -37.89 -20.86 -12.96
CA ALA A 57 -37.28 -22.11 -12.53
C ALA A 57 -36.43 -21.86 -11.29
N LEU A 58 -36.51 -22.78 -10.32
CA LEU A 58 -35.70 -22.70 -9.11
C LEU A 58 -34.20 -22.76 -9.47
N PRO A 59 -33.36 -21.90 -8.90
CA PRO A 59 -31.93 -21.90 -9.19
C PRO A 59 -31.28 -23.18 -8.67
N THR A 60 -30.47 -23.82 -9.51
CA THR A 60 -29.59 -24.93 -9.11
C THR A 60 -28.17 -24.40 -8.89
N TYR A 61 -27.49 -24.96 -7.90
CA TYR A 61 -26.12 -24.62 -7.52
C TYR A 61 -25.17 -25.79 -7.81
N SER A 62 -23.95 -25.48 -8.24
CA SER A 62 -22.86 -26.45 -8.25
C SER A 62 -22.37 -26.75 -6.83
N LYS A 63 -21.50 -27.76 -6.73
CA LYS A 63 -20.62 -27.92 -5.57
C LYS A 63 -19.79 -26.64 -5.36
N GLU A 64 -19.43 -26.38 -4.10
CA GLU A 64 -18.43 -25.38 -3.74
C GLU A 64 -17.02 -25.88 -4.09
N GLU A 65 -16.23 -25.01 -4.71
CA GLU A 65 -14.80 -25.19 -4.90
C GLU A 65 -14.04 -24.12 -4.11
N ILE A 66 -12.91 -24.52 -3.53
CA ILE A 66 -12.07 -23.63 -2.72
C ILE A 66 -10.88 -23.17 -3.57
N LEU A 67 -10.69 -21.86 -3.63
CA LEU A 67 -9.54 -21.24 -4.28
C LEU A 67 -8.67 -20.57 -3.23
N THR A 68 -7.35 -20.68 -3.42
CA THR A 68 -6.37 -19.89 -2.66
C THR A 68 -5.93 -18.72 -3.52
N ILE A 69 -6.15 -17.50 -3.02
CA ILE A 69 -5.85 -16.25 -3.74
C ILE A 69 -5.02 -15.35 -2.82
N THR A 70 -3.98 -14.73 -3.36
CA THR A 70 -3.19 -13.71 -2.67
C THR A 70 -3.50 -12.34 -3.28
N PRO A 71 -4.37 -11.53 -2.66
CA PRO A 71 -4.72 -10.20 -3.17
C PRO A 71 -3.52 -9.24 -3.11
N PHE A 72 -3.53 -8.22 -3.97
CA PHE A 72 -2.54 -7.15 -4.01
C PHE A 72 -3.23 -5.77 -3.96
N GLU A 73 -2.52 -4.74 -3.51
CA GLU A 73 -2.99 -3.35 -3.59
C GLU A 73 -2.58 -2.72 -4.94
N ASP A 74 -3.46 -1.90 -5.51
CA ASP A 74 -3.10 -1.04 -6.64
C ASP A 74 -2.26 0.14 -6.14
N LEU A 75 -0.98 0.13 -6.49
CA LEU A 75 -0.01 1.11 -6.00
C LEU A 75 0.11 2.30 -6.95
N VAL A 76 -0.14 3.51 -6.45
CA VAL A 76 0.19 4.75 -7.18
C VAL A 76 1.70 4.91 -7.31
N ILE A 77 2.46 4.55 -6.26
CA ILE A 77 3.92 4.52 -6.28
C ILE A 77 4.39 3.08 -6.03
N PRO A 78 5.28 2.50 -6.85
CA PRO A 78 5.82 1.17 -6.60
C PRO A 78 6.51 1.07 -5.24
N LEU A 79 6.38 -0.09 -4.57
CA LEU A 79 7.11 -0.35 -3.34
C LEU A 79 8.64 -0.34 -3.58
N PRO A 80 9.44 0.01 -2.55
CA PRO A 80 10.89 -0.14 -2.60
C PRO A 80 11.27 -1.60 -2.91
N PRO A 81 12.25 -1.86 -3.80
CA PRO A 81 12.67 -3.23 -4.12
C PRO A 81 13.16 -4.04 -2.91
N SER A 82 13.77 -3.37 -1.93
CA SER A 82 14.21 -3.94 -0.65
C SER A 82 13.04 -4.26 0.28
N ASN A 83 11.86 -3.73 0.01
CA ASN A 83 10.72 -3.68 0.92
C ASN A 83 11.04 -2.99 2.27
N GLU A 84 12.08 -2.13 2.27
CA GLU A 84 12.52 -1.34 3.43
C GLU A 84 12.44 0.15 3.12
N LEU A 85 12.25 0.95 4.17
CA LEU A 85 12.20 2.40 4.05
C LEU A 85 12.85 3.04 5.28
N TYR A 86 13.63 4.09 5.04
CA TYR A 86 14.40 4.80 6.07
C TYR A 86 14.19 6.29 5.98
N LEU A 87 14.18 6.98 7.12
CA LEU A 87 14.32 8.43 7.20
C LEU A 87 15.77 8.84 6.95
N GLN A 88 16.01 9.88 6.16
CA GLN A 88 17.30 10.55 6.03
C GLN A 88 17.10 12.05 5.83
N GLY A 89 18.02 12.87 6.31
CA GLY A 89 18.00 14.32 6.11
C GLY A 89 18.50 15.08 7.34
N SER A 90 18.46 16.40 7.27
CA SER A 90 18.89 17.27 8.38
C SER A 90 17.91 17.28 9.57
N ALA A 91 16.72 16.70 9.41
CA ALA A 91 15.73 16.57 10.47
C ALA A 91 15.97 15.37 11.42
N VAL A 92 16.87 14.46 11.06
CA VAL A 92 17.16 13.22 11.80
C VAL A 92 18.62 13.16 12.22
N PRO A 93 18.99 12.36 13.25
CA PRO A 93 20.33 12.41 13.85
C PRO A 93 21.51 12.22 12.89
N THR A 94 21.32 11.42 11.83
CA THR A 94 22.37 11.17 10.84
C THR A 94 22.71 12.37 9.96
N ASN A 95 21.81 13.35 9.80
CA ASN A 95 22.06 14.59 9.07
C ASN A 95 22.78 14.41 7.72
N TRP A 96 22.19 13.60 6.82
CA TRP A 96 22.76 13.22 5.51
C TRP A 96 23.96 12.26 5.55
N GLY A 97 24.39 11.82 6.74
CA GLY A 97 25.44 10.82 6.94
C GLY A 97 24.95 9.37 6.91
N TYR A 98 25.89 8.43 6.89
CA TYR A 98 25.68 6.99 6.90
C TYR A 98 26.58 6.30 7.94
N PRO A 99 26.23 5.09 8.43
CA PRO A 99 25.00 4.34 8.16
C PRO A 99 23.77 4.91 8.89
N LEU A 100 22.58 4.56 8.39
CA LEU A 100 21.32 4.93 9.02
C LEU A 100 21.04 4.01 10.23
N PRO A 101 20.74 4.56 11.42
CA PRO A 101 20.42 3.75 12.60
C PRO A 101 19.03 3.13 12.49
N VAL A 102 18.78 2.09 13.29
CA VAL A 102 17.47 1.40 13.37
C VAL A 102 16.36 2.37 13.79
N SER A 103 16.66 3.40 14.59
CA SER A 103 15.71 4.46 14.98
C SER A 103 15.24 5.35 13.82
N GLN A 104 15.80 5.16 12.63
CA GLN A 104 15.37 5.81 11.39
C GLN A 104 14.74 4.84 10.39
N LYS A 105 14.63 3.54 10.72
CA LYS A 105 13.95 2.54 9.87
C LYS A 105 12.45 2.57 10.14
N LEU A 106 11.65 2.69 9.08
CA LEU A 106 10.19 2.60 9.18
C LEU A 106 9.76 1.14 9.28
N THR A 107 8.68 0.91 10.02
CA THR A 107 7.99 -0.37 10.10
C THR A 107 6.95 -0.46 9.00
N LYS A 108 7.06 -1.47 8.14
CA LYS A 108 6.03 -1.79 7.14
C LYS A 108 4.85 -2.51 7.81
N ASP A 109 3.62 -2.13 7.46
CA ASP A 109 2.44 -2.94 7.74
C ASP A 109 2.54 -4.27 6.95
N PRO A 110 2.40 -5.45 7.59
CA PRO A 110 2.55 -6.73 6.90
C PRO A 110 1.52 -6.94 5.78
N ASN A 111 0.36 -6.30 5.85
CA ASN A 111 -0.75 -6.51 4.93
C ASN A 111 -1.08 -5.26 4.10
N LYS A 112 -0.29 -4.19 4.20
CA LYS A 112 -0.54 -2.94 3.45
C LYS A 112 0.76 -2.36 2.91
N ALA A 113 0.68 -1.61 1.82
CA ALA A 113 1.78 -0.84 1.28
C ALA A 113 1.97 0.48 2.05
N VAL A 114 2.00 0.39 3.39
CA VAL A 114 2.11 1.51 4.32
C VAL A 114 3.30 1.29 5.25
N PHE A 115 4.10 2.34 5.43
CA PHE A 115 5.23 2.38 6.34
C PHE A 115 5.01 3.44 7.40
N THR A 116 5.37 3.16 8.64
CA THR A 116 5.23 4.10 9.75
C THR A 116 6.45 4.13 10.66
N ILE A 117 6.68 5.27 11.30
CA ILE A 117 7.63 5.41 12.39
C ILE A 117 7.17 6.54 13.31
N THR A 118 7.38 6.36 14.62
CA THR A 118 7.25 7.44 15.60
C THR A 118 8.64 7.77 16.13
N THR A 119 9.13 8.98 15.87
CA THR A 119 10.49 9.39 16.24
C THR A 119 10.60 10.89 16.45
N THR A 120 11.68 11.35 17.07
CA THR A 120 11.96 12.77 17.24
C THR A 120 12.50 13.37 15.94
N LEU A 121 11.89 14.46 15.48
CA LEU A 121 12.34 15.21 14.32
C LEU A 121 12.69 16.65 14.71
N THR A 122 13.78 17.17 14.14
CA THR A 122 14.16 18.58 14.27
C THR A 122 13.27 19.42 13.36
N GLY A 123 12.57 20.39 13.93
CA GLY A 123 11.63 21.22 13.20
C GLY A 123 12.28 22.15 12.17
N GLY A 124 11.57 22.42 11.07
CA GLY A 124 12.05 23.31 9.99
C GLY A 124 13.23 22.75 9.17
N LYS A 125 13.60 21.48 9.38
CA LYS A 125 14.67 20.79 8.66
C LYS A 125 14.12 19.86 7.58
N GLU A 126 15.03 19.31 6.80
CA GLU A 126 14.71 18.53 5.62
C GLU A 126 14.73 17.02 5.89
N LEU A 127 13.88 16.30 5.17
CA LEU A 127 13.73 14.86 5.23
C LEU A 127 13.49 14.28 3.82
N VAL A 128 13.99 13.07 3.59
CA VAL A 128 13.67 12.20 2.46
C VAL A 128 13.48 10.76 2.95
N PHE A 129 12.85 9.92 2.14
CA PHE A 129 12.76 8.49 2.43
C PHE A 129 13.68 7.69 1.52
N LEU A 130 14.53 6.83 2.10
CA LEU A 130 15.46 6.01 1.34
C LEU A 130 15.01 4.56 1.32
N SER A 131 15.13 3.92 0.16
CA SER A 131 14.83 2.49 -0.03
C SER A 131 15.94 1.57 0.48
N VAL A 132 17.12 2.09 0.83
CA VAL A 132 18.27 1.28 1.24
C VAL A 132 19.09 2.03 2.27
N ASN A 133 19.70 1.30 3.20
CA ASN A 133 20.66 1.84 4.15
C ASN A 133 22.07 1.86 3.53
N GLY A 134 22.74 3.01 3.54
CA GLY A 134 24.14 3.14 3.13
C GLY A 134 24.39 3.86 1.79
N PHE A 135 23.33 4.23 1.06
CA PHE A 135 23.42 5.04 -0.15
C PHE A 135 22.16 5.89 -0.30
N TYR A 136 22.20 6.99 -1.07
CA TYR A 136 21.03 7.88 -1.27
C TYR A 136 19.86 7.17 -1.97
N GLY A 137 20.09 5.97 -2.51
CA GLY A 137 19.05 5.08 -3.01
C GLY A 137 18.65 5.36 -4.45
N ASN A 138 18.21 4.31 -5.13
CA ASN A 138 17.65 4.35 -6.48
C ASN A 138 16.43 3.42 -6.47
N PRO A 139 15.24 3.87 -5.99
CA PRO A 139 14.85 5.26 -5.73
C PRO A 139 15.10 5.79 -4.31
N ALA A 140 15.27 7.11 -4.18
CA ALA A 140 14.82 7.87 -3.02
C ALA A 140 13.35 8.29 -3.23
N TYR A 141 12.62 8.61 -2.16
CA TYR A 141 11.28 9.18 -2.24
C TYR A 141 11.24 10.56 -1.62
N LYS A 142 10.69 11.50 -2.37
CA LYS A 142 10.71 12.93 -2.09
C LYS A 142 9.30 13.51 -2.18
N ALA A 143 9.05 14.66 -1.57
CA ALA A 143 7.80 15.38 -1.80
C ALA A 143 7.63 15.64 -3.31
N LEU A 144 6.41 15.51 -3.82
CA LEU A 144 6.14 15.71 -5.25
C LEU A 144 6.53 17.13 -5.70
N THR A 145 6.31 18.12 -4.83
CA THR A 145 6.59 19.54 -5.08
C THR A 145 7.17 20.18 -3.82
N SER A 146 7.88 21.31 -3.96
CA SER A 146 8.38 22.10 -2.83
C SER A 146 7.29 22.80 -2.01
N SER A 147 6.08 22.94 -2.56
CA SER A 147 4.95 23.66 -1.94
C SER A 147 3.93 22.74 -1.26
N GLN A 148 4.29 21.50 -0.91
CA GLN A 148 3.40 20.59 -0.17
C GLN A 148 3.15 21.12 1.26
N PRO A 149 1.97 20.88 1.86
CA PRO A 149 1.74 21.18 3.27
C PRO A 149 2.77 20.49 4.19
N LEU A 150 3.16 21.16 5.28
CA LEU A 150 4.18 20.63 6.21
C LEU A 150 3.72 19.38 6.97
N VAL A 151 2.41 19.15 7.06
CA VAL A 151 1.81 18.00 7.76
C VAL A 151 1.65 16.78 6.87
N GLY A 152 1.93 16.89 5.58
CA GLY A 152 1.76 15.79 4.63
C GLY A 152 1.46 16.26 3.22
N GLY A 153 1.53 15.32 2.28
CA GLY A 153 1.38 15.61 0.87
C GLY A 153 1.59 14.40 -0.01
N LEU A 154 1.69 14.63 -1.31
CA LEU A 154 2.07 13.61 -2.29
C LEU A 154 3.59 13.44 -2.33
N PHE A 155 4.05 12.22 -2.57
CA PHE A 155 5.46 11.92 -2.83
C PHE A 155 5.67 11.30 -4.21
N THR A 156 6.90 11.35 -4.68
CA THR A 156 7.35 10.75 -5.94
C THR A 156 8.65 9.98 -5.72
N GLU A 157 8.90 9.01 -6.59
CA GLU A 157 10.24 8.46 -6.77
C GLU A 157 11.18 9.53 -7.35
N ASN A 158 12.38 9.57 -6.80
CA ASN A 158 13.53 10.31 -7.30
C ASN A 158 14.60 9.28 -7.66
N LYS A 159 14.75 9.01 -8.95
CA LYS A 159 15.69 8.01 -9.48
C LYS A 159 16.16 8.38 -10.88
N ALA A 160 17.33 7.91 -11.29
CA ALA A 160 17.77 8.08 -12.68
C ALA A 160 16.78 7.40 -13.66
N PRO A 161 16.52 7.98 -14.85
CA PRO A 161 17.03 9.25 -15.36
C PRO A 161 16.22 10.49 -14.89
N ASN A 162 15.11 10.28 -14.19
CA ASN A 162 14.13 11.31 -13.83
C ASN A 162 14.27 11.73 -12.36
N TRP A 163 15.12 12.71 -12.11
CA TRP A 163 15.35 13.27 -10.77
C TRP A 163 14.22 14.23 -10.35
N LEU A 164 13.10 13.68 -9.89
CA LEU A 164 11.89 14.43 -9.53
C LEU A 164 11.82 14.79 -8.04
N GLY A 165 10.95 15.76 -7.72
CA GLY A 165 10.55 16.07 -6.35
C GLY A 165 11.50 16.97 -5.56
N SER A 166 11.09 17.29 -4.33
CA SER A 166 11.77 18.19 -3.40
C SER A 166 11.89 17.56 -2.02
N ASN A 167 12.88 17.99 -1.24
CA ASN A 167 13.03 17.49 0.13
C ASN A 167 11.77 17.85 0.94
N ILE A 168 11.35 16.95 1.84
CA ILE A 168 10.20 17.16 2.71
C ILE A 168 10.64 18.09 3.85
N ILE A 169 9.89 19.17 4.09
CA ILE A 169 10.17 20.09 5.19
C ILE A 169 9.35 19.69 6.41
N ILE A 170 10.02 19.50 7.55
CA ILE A 170 9.36 19.19 8.82
C ILE A 170 8.69 20.44 9.40
N PRO A 171 7.50 20.33 10.02
CA PRO A 171 6.89 21.44 10.75
C PRO A 171 7.87 22.14 11.71
N PRO A 172 7.75 23.47 11.96
CA PRO A 172 8.80 24.23 12.65
C PRO A 172 9.09 23.81 14.09
N ALA A 173 8.14 23.16 14.76
CA ALA A 173 8.33 22.69 16.13
C ALA A 173 9.14 21.39 16.17
N THR A 174 10.27 21.38 16.86
CA THR A 174 10.95 20.13 17.22
C THR A 174 10.07 19.31 18.17
N GLY A 175 10.05 17.99 18.00
CA GLY A 175 9.29 17.10 18.87
C GLY A 175 9.18 15.69 18.32
N VAL A 176 8.35 14.87 18.98
CA VAL A 176 8.03 13.52 18.52
C VAL A 176 6.92 13.61 17.47
N TYR A 177 7.14 12.94 16.33
CA TYR A 177 6.21 12.89 15.22
C TYR A 177 5.96 11.44 14.81
N LYS A 178 4.71 11.15 14.44
CA LYS A 178 4.36 9.98 13.66
C LYS A 178 4.46 10.33 12.19
N VAL A 179 5.35 9.64 11.48
CA VAL A 179 5.47 9.68 10.03
C VAL A 179 4.75 8.47 9.45
N THR A 180 3.94 8.68 8.42
CA THR A 180 3.25 7.62 7.67
C THR A 180 3.51 7.84 6.19
N VAL A 181 3.86 6.77 5.46
CA VAL A 181 4.10 6.79 4.01
C VAL A 181 3.24 5.69 3.40
N ASN A 182 2.34 6.07 2.48
CA ASN A 182 1.33 5.20 1.88
C ASN A 182 1.53 5.12 0.37
N PHE A 183 1.96 3.97 -0.12
CA PHE A 183 2.28 3.72 -1.54
C PHE A 183 1.04 3.45 -2.39
N VAL A 184 -0.09 3.05 -1.79
CA VAL A 184 -1.39 2.93 -2.47
C VAL A 184 -1.85 4.29 -2.96
N SER A 185 -1.80 5.30 -2.10
CA SER A 185 -2.27 6.66 -2.43
C SER A 185 -1.15 7.60 -2.91
N GLY A 186 0.12 7.20 -2.79
CA GLY A 186 1.26 8.07 -3.06
C GLY A 186 1.37 9.25 -2.09
N THR A 187 0.88 9.09 -0.85
CA THR A 187 0.84 10.15 0.17
C THR A 187 1.79 9.89 1.34
N PHE A 188 2.26 10.96 1.97
CA PHE A 188 2.92 10.91 3.27
C PHE A 188 2.24 11.87 4.25
N SER A 189 2.32 11.60 5.54
CA SER A 189 1.85 12.48 6.61
C SER A 189 2.83 12.54 7.78
N ILE A 190 2.92 13.70 8.42
CA ILE A 190 3.79 14.00 9.55
C ILE A 190 2.95 14.68 10.63
N VAL A 191 2.64 13.94 11.70
CA VAL A 191 1.72 14.39 12.74
C VAL A 191 2.43 14.38 14.10
N LYS A 192 2.44 15.52 14.78
CA LYS A 192 3.03 15.65 16.12
C LYS A 192 2.28 14.74 17.11
N GLN A 193 3.01 14.06 17.99
CA GLN A 193 2.46 13.21 19.06
C GLN A 193 2.35 13.95 20.38
#